data_AF-A0A1Y1N5L8-F1
#
_entry.id   AF-A0A1Y1N5L8-F1
#
_cell.length_a   1.000
_cell.length_b   1.000
_cell.length_c   1.000
_cell.angle_alpha   90.00
_cell.angle_beta   90.00
_cell.angle_gamma   90.00
#
_symmetry.space_group_name_H-M   'P 1'
#
loop_
_entity.id
_entity.type
_entity.pdbx_description
1 polymer ?
#
loop_
_entity_poly.entity_id
_entity_poly.type
_entity_poly.pdbx_seq_one_letter_code
_entity_poly.pdbx_strand_id
1 'polypeptide(L)'
;MFFIALPYVGIGPTTFDLQVRFAMELLEEKFKLPSKEAMLEEWEKFLEMKHKENVPKKHIHRIDNGRAAEIYAEDLAVTANVFKLPPVLFKIFERVLLKRDRMNYRIIDDENFEVTIP
;
A
#
# COMPACT_ATOMS: atom_id res chain seq x y z
N MET A 1 -13.00 -12.47 -9.09
CA MET A 1 -11.59 -12.89 -9.09
C MET A 1 -10.78 -11.78 -8.46
N PHE A 2 -9.83 -12.11 -7.58
CA PHE A 2 -8.99 -11.15 -6.86
C PHE A 2 -7.52 -11.49 -7.08
N PHE A 3 -6.66 -10.47 -7.04
CA PHE A 3 -5.21 -10.65 -7.05
C PHE A 3 -4.65 -10.03 -5.77
N ILE A 4 -3.93 -10.85 -5.01
CA ILE A 4 -3.22 -10.44 -3.79
C ILE A 4 -1.73 -10.42 -4.11
N ALA A 5 -1.00 -9.48 -3.52
CA ALA A 5 0.44 -9.29 -3.68
C ALA A 5 0.90 -8.89 -5.10
N LEU A 6 0.03 -8.24 -5.88
CA LEU A 6 0.42 -7.70 -7.20
C LEU A 6 1.37 -6.50 -7.10
N PRO A 7 1.17 -5.53 -6.16
CA PRO A 7 2.15 -4.49 -5.93
C PRO A 7 3.45 -5.03 -5.32
N TYR A 8 4.60 -4.48 -5.73
CA TYR A 8 5.91 -4.93 -5.26
C TYR A 8 6.81 -3.74 -4.85
N VAL A 9 7.81 -3.99 -4.00
CA VAL A 9 8.60 -2.97 -3.27
C VAL A 9 7.73 -2.21 -2.23
N GLY A 10 7.21 -2.93 -1.24
CA GLY A 10 6.37 -2.34 -0.17
C GLY A 10 6.49 -3.12 1.14
N ILE A 11 5.57 -2.86 2.08
CA ILE A 11 5.52 -3.55 3.38
C ILE A 11 4.75 -4.86 3.24
N GLY A 12 5.36 -5.83 2.57
CA GLY A 12 4.73 -7.07 2.06
C GLY A 12 3.64 -7.66 2.97
N PRO A 13 3.98 -8.27 4.13
CA PRO A 13 2.99 -8.96 4.96
C PRO A 13 1.79 -8.10 5.35
N THR A 14 2.00 -6.84 5.74
CA THR A 14 0.93 -5.91 6.13
C THR A 14 0.09 -5.44 4.94
N THR A 15 0.69 -5.20 3.78
CA THR A 15 -0.06 -4.86 2.57
C THR A 15 -0.89 -6.04 2.09
N PHE A 16 -0.39 -7.27 2.20
CA PHE A 16 -1.13 -8.48 1.82
C PHE A 16 -2.31 -8.73 2.74
N ASP A 17 -2.12 -8.61 4.05
CA ASP A 17 -3.20 -8.68 5.03
C ASP A 17 -4.32 -7.67 4.71
N LEU A 18 -3.97 -6.43 4.39
CA LEU A 18 -4.96 -5.42 4.04
C LEU A 18 -5.71 -5.73 2.74
N GLN A 19 -5.03 -6.20 1.70
CA GLN A 19 -5.67 -6.65 0.45
C GLN A 19 -6.62 -7.83 0.67
N VAL A 20 -6.25 -8.75 1.57
CA VAL A 20 -7.13 -9.87 1.96
C VAL A 20 -8.36 -9.36 2.68
N ARG A 21 -8.22 -8.46 3.65
CA ARG A 21 -9.35 -7.85 4.36
C ARG A 21 -10.30 -7.14 3.39
N PHE A 22 -9.76 -6.35 2.45
CA PHE A 22 -10.56 -5.71 1.40
C PHE A 22 -11.38 -6.74 0.59
N ALA A 23 -10.75 -7.82 0.14
CA ALA A 23 -11.43 -8.86 -0.63
C ALA A 23 -12.52 -9.58 0.20
N MET A 24 -12.26 -9.84 1.47
CA MET A 24 -13.22 -10.47 2.38
C MET A 24 -14.44 -9.58 2.62
N GLU A 25 -14.25 -8.30 2.94
CA GLU A 25 -15.37 -7.37 3.13
C GLU A 25 -16.23 -7.23 1.86
N LEU A 26 -15.61 -7.27 0.67
CA LEU A 26 -16.37 -7.24 -0.58
C LEU A 26 -17.16 -8.54 -0.80
N LEU A 27 -16.56 -9.69 -0.52
CA LEU A 27 -17.21 -11.00 -0.64
C LEU A 27 -18.37 -11.16 0.35
N GLU A 28 -18.28 -10.52 1.50
CA GLU A 28 -19.36 -10.44 2.50
C GLU A 28 -20.39 -9.34 2.21
N GLU A 29 -20.29 -8.67 1.05
CA GLU A 29 -21.18 -7.59 0.61
C GLU A 29 -21.25 -6.39 1.59
N LYS A 30 -20.18 -6.16 2.35
CA LYS A 30 -20.08 -5.09 3.36
C LYS A 30 -19.91 -3.71 2.73
N PHE A 31 -19.42 -3.67 1.50
CA PHE A 31 -19.41 -2.50 0.65
C PHE A 31 -19.62 -2.93 -0.82
N LYS A 32 -19.82 -1.95 -1.71
CA LYS A 32 -19.98 -2.19 -3.14
C LYS A 32 -18.87 -1.49 -3.90
N LEU A 33 -18.32 -2.18 -4.90
CA LEU A 33 -17.46 -1.55 -5.88
C LEU A 33 -18.27 -0.56 -6.73
N PRO A 34 -17.60 0.48 -7.28
CA PRO A 34 -18.21 1.33 -8.29
C PRO A 34 -18.51 0.53 -9.57
N SER A 35 -19.18 1.17 -10.53
CA SER A 35 -19.45 0.52 -11.82
C SER A 35 -18.16 0.14 -12.54
N LYS A 36 -18.25 -0.80 -13.47
CA LYS A 36 -17.11 -1.23 -14.29
C LYS A 36 -16.49 -0.04 -15.03
N GLU A 37 -17.32 0.85 -15.56
CA GLU A 37 -16.90 2.02 -16.32
C GLU A 37 -16.11 2.99 -15.43
N ALA A 38 -16.58 3.22 -14.21
CA ALA A 38 -15.87 4.07 -13.25
C ALA A 38 -14.51 3.48 -12.84
N MET A 39 -14.43 2.17 -12.59
CA MET A 39 -13.15 1.50 -12.30
C MET A 39 -12.17 1.57 -13.49
N LEU A 40 -12.67 1.44 -14.73
CA LEU A 40 -11.84 1.56 -15.93
C LEU A 40 -11.35 2.98 -16.15
N GLU A 41 -12.20 3.98 -15.92
CA GLU A 41 -11.83 5.40 -16.03
C GLU A 41 -10.75 5.77 -14.99
N GLU A 42 -10.88 5.30 -13.76
CA GLU A 42 -9.86 5.47 -12.72
C GLU A 42 -8.53 4.79 -13.11
N TRP A 43 -8.62 3.58 -13.66
CA TRP A 43 -7.45 2.86 -14.15
C TRP A 43 -6.74 3.58 -15.31
N GLU A 44 -7.48 4.14 -16.26
CA GLU A 44 -6.93 4.94 -17.35
C GLU A 44 -6.20 6.18 -16.83
N LYS A 45 -6.79 6.90 -15.86
CA LYS A 45 -6.13 8.05 -15.20
C LYS A 45 -4.83 7.64 -14.49
N PHE A 46 -4.83 6.49 -13.81
CA PHE A 46 -3.62 5.94 -13.20
C PHE A 46 -2.53 5.64 -14.25
N LEU A 47 -2.89 5.02 -15.37
CA LEU A 47 -1.96 4.74 -16.46
C LEU A 47 -1.42 6.01 -17.11
N GLU A 48 -2.25 7.03 -17.32
CA GLU A 48 -1.83 8.33 -17.82
C GLU A 48 -0.86 9.04 -16.87
N MET A 49 -1.14 9.00 -15.56
CA MET A 49 -0.25 9.54 -14.53
C MET A 49 1.12 8.84 -14.61
N LYS A 50 1.14 7.50 -14.64
CA LYS A 50 2.38 6.72 -14.77
C LYS A 50 3.12 7.00 -16.07
N HIS A 51 2.41 7.22 -17.16
CA HIS A 51 3.00 7.63 -18.43
C HIS A 51 3.66 9.02 -18.33
N LYS A 52 2.97 10.01 -17.73
CA LYS A 52 3.51 11.37 -17.50
C LYS A 52 4.76 11.35 -16.60
N GLU A 53 4.80 10.43 -15.64
CA GLU A 53 5.95 10.19 -14.76
C GLU A 53 7.10 9.39 -15.42
N ASN A 54 6.96 9.01 -16.70
CA ASN A 54 7.91 8.15 -17.43
C ASN A 54 8.14 6.77 -16.77
N VAL A 55 7.15 6.24 -16.05
CA VAL A 55 7.24 4.91 -15.43
C VAL A 55 7.06 3.83 -16.52
N PRO A 56 8.04 2.93 -16.70
CA PRO A 56 7.91 1.84 -17.68
C PRO A 56 6.74 0.92 -17.36
N LYS A 57 6.04 0.40 -18.38
CA LYS A 57 4.88 -0.51 -18.20
C LYS A 57 5.14 -1.69 -17.26
N LYS A 58 6.35 -2.26 -17.29
CA LYS A 58 6.76 -3.36 -16.38
C LYS A 58 6.84 -2.97 -14.90
N HIS A 59 6.76 -1.68 -14.58
CA HIS A 59 6.88 -1.12 -13.23
C HIS A 59 5.60 -0.44 -12.74
N ILE A 60 4.47 -0.61 -13.43
CA ILE A 60 3.20 0.04 -13.05
C ILE A 60 2.69 -0.38 -11.67
N HIS A 61 3.02 -1.60 -11.21
CA HIS A 61 2.65 -2.11 -9.88
C HIS A 61 3.74 -1.86 -8.83
N ARG A 62 4.78 -1.08 -9.14
CA ARG A 62 5.82 -0.76 -8.17
C ARG A 62 5.29 0.26 -7.16
N ILE A 63 5.52 0.01 -5.88
CA ILE A 63 5.42 1.02 -4.83
C ILE A 63 6.82 1.63 -4.63
N ASP A 64 6.94 2.94 -4.79
CA ASP A 64 8.27 3.58 -4.90
C ASP A 64 8.89 3.94 -3.56
N ASN A 65 8.06 4.35 -2.60
CA ASN A 65 8.50 4.83 -1.29
C ASN A 65 7.40 4.60 -0.23
N GLY A 66 7.70 4.91 1.03
CA GLY A 66 6.80 4.75 2.16
C GLY A 66 5.55 5.61 2.05
N ARG A 67 5.65 6.83 1.51
CA ARG A 67 4.45 7.66 1.29
C ARG A 67 3.50 7.05 0.25
N ALA A 68 4.03 6.50 -0.83
CA ALA A 68 3.23 5.80 -1.83
C ALA A 68 2.58 4.53 -1.25
N ALA A 69 3.32 3.79 -0.39
CA ALA A 69 2.79 2.63 0.32
C ALA A 69 1.64 3.02 1.27
N GLU A 70 1.80 4.13 1.98
CA GLU A 70 0.80 4.68 2.90
C GLU A 70 -0.48 5.08 2.18
N ILE A 71 -0.38 5.85 1.10
CA ILE A 71 -1.55 6.29 0.30
C ILE A 71 -2.32 5.07 -0.22
N TYR A 72 -1.61 4.08 -0.75
CA TYR A 72 -2.23 2.85 -1.25
C TYR A 72 -2.96 2.07 -0.14
N ALA A 73 -2.32 1.93 1.02
CA ALA A 73 -2.94 1.23 2.15
C ALA A 73 -4.13 2.01 2.72
N GLU A 74 -4.04 3.34 2.82
CA GLU A 74 -5.15 4.15 3.30
C GLU A 74 -6.38 4.05 2.38
N ASP A 75 -6.17 4.05 1.06
CA ASP A 75 -7.25 3.91 0.09
C ASP A 75 -7.98 2.56 0.23
N LEU A 76 -7.24 1.45 0.34
CA LEU A 76 -7.82 0.13 0.62
C LEU A 76 -8.62 0.13 1.93
N ALA A 77 -8.05 0.71 2.99
CA ALA A 77 -8.66 0.71 4.31
C ALA A 77 -9.95 1.53 4.36
N VAL A 78 -9.94 2.72 3.75
CA VAL A 78 -11.11 3.60 3.67
C VAL A 78 -12.20 2.98 2.80
N THR A 79 -11.83 2.44 1.64
CA THR A 79 -12.80 1.88 0.68
C THR A 79 -13.53 0.67 1.24
N ALA A 80 -12.81 -0.24 1.91
CA ALA A 80 -13.41 -1.42 2.54
C ALA A 80 -13.91 -1.17 3.97
N ASN A 81 -13.77 0.05 4.50
CA ASN A 81 -14.08 0.39 5.89
C ASN A 81 -13.41 -0.56 6.92
N VAL A 82 -12.13 -0.89 6.68
CA VAL A 82 -11.32 -1.74 7.56
C VAL A 82 -10.31 -0.92 8.35
N PHE A 83 -9.74 -1.52 9.40
CA PHE A 83 -8.76 -0.85 10.24
C PHE A 83 -7.52 -0.42 9.43
N LYS A 84 -7.13 0.85 9.57
CA LYS A 84 -5.96 1.44 8.90
C LYS A 84 -4.67 0.88 9.49
N LEU A 85 -3.64 0.76 8.65
CA LEU A 85 -2.30 0.44 9.14
C LEU A 85 -1.69 1.67 9.86
N PRO A 86 -0.97 1.47 10.97
CA PRO A 86 -0.38 2.57 11.71
C PRO A 86 0.75 3.25 10.90
N PRO A 87 0.81 4.60 10.86
CA PRO A 87 1.78 5.36 10.07
C PRO A 87 3.26 4.99 10.31
N VAL A 88 3.60 4.55 11.52
CA VAL A 88 4.96 4.12 11.90
C VAL A 88 5.53 3.05 10.96
N LEU A 89 4.70 2.16 10.42
CA LEU A 89 5.15 1.10 9.52
C LEU A 89 5.71 1.67 8.21
N PHE A 90 5.04 2.68 7.65
CA PHE A 90 5.48 3.37 6.43
C PHE A 90 6.74 4.19 6.66
N LYS A 91 6.89 4.79 7.84
CA LYS A 91 8.12 5.52 8.23
C LYS A 91 9.32 4.59 8.40
N ILE A 92 9.13 3.42 9.01
CA ILE A 92 10.18 2.39 9.10
C ILE A 92 10.55 1.90 7.71
N PHE A 93 9.56 1.59 6.86
CA PHE A 93 9.81 1.14 5.49
C PHE A 93 10.57 2.17 4.65
N GLU A 94 10.18 3.44 4.69
CA GLU A 94 10.90 4.55 4.04
C GLU A 94 12.37 4.56 4.48
N ARG A 95 12.60 4.48 5.79
CA ARG A 95 13.95 4.49 6.34
C ARG A 95 14.78 3.29 5.88
N VAL A 96 14.22 2.09 5.95
CA VAL A 96 14.91 0.85 5.52
C VAL A 96 15.25 0.93 4.03
N LEU A 97 14.34 1.46 3.20
CA LEU A 97 14.56 1.63 1.77
C LEU A 97 15.69 2.63 1.47
N LEU A 98 15.72 3.76 2.19
CA LEU A 98 16.71 4.83 2.01
C LEU A 98 18.09 4.50 2.59
N LYS A 99 18.15 3.92 3.79
CA LYS A 99 19.40 3.71 4.52
C LYS A 99 20.02 2.35 4.24
N ARG A 100 19.20 1.33 3.93
CA ARG A 100 19.61 -0.08 3.82
C ARG A 100 20.51 -0.52 4.98
N ASP A 101 20.29 0.08 6.15
CA ASP A 101 21.04 -0.21 7.35
C ASP A 101 20.50 -1.51 8.00
N ARG A 102 21.36 -2.20 8.75
CA ARG A 102 20.98 -3.41 9.50
C ARG A 102 20.71 -3.06 10.96
N MET A 103 19.96 -1.99 11.19
CA MET A 103 19.62 -1.55 12.55
C MET A 103 18.45 -2.35 13.11
N ASN A 104 18.33 -2.37 14.42
CA ASN A 104 17.13 -2.84 15.11
C ASN A 104 16.14 -1.68 15.22
N TYR A 105 14.85 -1.99 15.05
CA TYR A 105 13.77 -1.03 15.08
C TYR A 105 12.79 -1.42 16.17
N ARG A 106 12.49 -0.51 17.11
CA ARG A 106 11.45 -0.71 18.13
C ARG A 106 10.35 0.32 17.93
N ILE A 107 9.13 -0.17 17.68
CA ILE A 107 7.92 0.67 17.61
C ILE A 107 7.59 1.14 19.04
N ILE A 108 7.38 2.44 19.19
CA ILE A 108 7.02 3.08 20.47
C ILE A 108 5.51 3.32 20.52
N ASP A 109 4.93 3.78 19.42
CA ASP A 109 3.51 4.04 19.23
C ASP A 109 3.14 3.98 17.73
N ASP A 110 1.90 4.32 17.37
CA ASP A 110 1.41 4.27 15.98
C ASP A 110 2.12 5.25 15.04
N GLU A 111 2.89 6.20 15.57
CA GLU A 111 3.57 7.25 14.83
C GLU A 111 5.11 7.14 14.89
N ASN A 112 5.66 6.59 15.97
CA ASN A 112 7.06 6.73 16.34
C ASN A 112 7.75 5.39 16.54
N PHE A 113 9.03 5.35 16.15
CA PHE A 113 9.92 4.24 16.40
C PHE A 113 11.29 4.75 16.81
N GLU A 114 12.03 3.93 17.54
CA GLU A 114 13.45 4.16 17.81
C GLU A 114 14.32 3.19 17.02
N VAL A 115 15.57 3.59 16.82
CA VAL A 115 16.59 2.81 16.12
C VAL A 115 17.69 2.46 17.10
N THR A 116 17.99 1.19 17.24
CA THR A 116 19.06 0.67 18.09
C THR A 116 20.09 -0.07 17.26
N ILE A 117 21.33 -0.08 17.76
CA ILE A 117 22.42 -0.86 17.16
C ILE A 117 22.16 -2.35 17.49
N PRO A 118 22.47 -3.28 16.56
CA PRO A 118 22.34 -4.73 16.78
C PRO A 118 23.00 -5.25 18.06
#